data_AF-A0A915BW43-F1
#
_entry.id   AF-A0A915BW43-F1
#
_cell.length_a   1.000
_cell.length_b   1.000
_cell.length_c   1.000
_cell.angle_alpha   90.00
_cell.angle_beta   90.00
_cell.angle_gamma   90.00
#
_symmetry.space_group_name_H-M   'P 1'
#
loop_
_entity.id
_entity.type
_entity.pdbx_description
1 polymer ?
#
loop_
_entity_poly.entity_id
_entity_poly.type
_entity_poly.pdbx_seq_one_letter_code
_entity_poly.pdbx_strand_id
1 'polypeptide(L)'
;MQMSDQGVRLSINLRERCRMHDLNEALDDLRAVIPYAHGNSVRKLSKIATLLLAKNHIIMQANAIEDLRMIIHSLQRQLAAQQSSRCEAN
;
A
#
# COMPACT_ATOMS: atom_id res chain seq x y z
N MET A 1 13.76 31.92 -34.37
CA MET A 1 14.78 30.87 -34.58
C MET A 1 14.09 29.51 -34.51
N GLN A 2 14.10 28.75 -35.59
CA GLN A 2 13.51 27.41 -35.63
C GLN A 2 14.50 26.43 -34.97
N MET A 3 14.07 25.69 -33.94
CA MET A 3 14.92 24.68 -33.30
C MET A 3 15.33 23.63 -34.33
N SER A 4 16.61 23.26 -34.34
CA SER A 4 17.09 22.14 -35.15
C SER A 4 16.42 20.84 -34.69
N ASP A 5 16.24 19.88 -35.61
CA ASP A 5 15.70 18.54 -35.30
C ASP A 5 16.42 17.88 -34.11
N GLN A 6 17.74 18.08 -34.02
CA GLN A 6 18.57 17.64 -32.90
C GLN A 6 18.19 18.30 -31.57
N GLY A 7 17.87 19.60 -31.56
CA GLY A 7 17.40 20.31 -30.37
C GLY A 7 16.05 19.81 -29.86
N VAL A 8 15.14 19.46 -30.78
CA VAL A 8 13.83 18.87 -30.44
C VAL A 8 14.02 17.49 -29.80
N ARG A 9 14.84 16.63 -30.39
CA ARG A 9 15.15 15.29 -29.84
C ARG A 9 15.74 15.35 -28.43
N LEU A 10 16.68 16.27 -28.19
CA LEU A 10 17.30 16.44 -26.86
C LEU A 10 16.29 16.92 -25.81
N SER A 11 15.42 17.86 -26.16
CA SER A 11 14.35 18.36 -25.29
C SER A 11 13.37 17.24 -24.89
N ILE A 12 12.95 16.42 -25.86
CA ILE A 12 12.06 15.27 -25.60
C ILE A 12 12.73 14.26 -24.67
N ASN A 13 14.00 13.90 -24.93
CA ASN A 13 14.74 12.96 -24.08
C ASN A 13 14.92 13.47 -22.64
N LEU A 14 15.17 14.77 -22.47
CA LEU A 14 15.25 15.37 -21.14
C LEU A 14 13.93 15.26 -20.40
N ARG A 15 12.82 15.61 -21.07
CA ARG A 15 11.49 15.54 -20.48
C ARG A 15 11.13 14.12 -20.05
N GLU A 16 11.41 13.12 -20.87
CA GLU A 16 11.11 11.73 -20.52
C GLU A 16 11.99 11.21 -19.37
N ARG A 17 13.23 11.68 -19.26
CA ARG A 17 14.08 11.38 -18.09
C ARG A 17 13.50 11.96 -16.80
N CYS A 18 13.04 13.21 -16.82
CA CYS A 18 12.37 13.82 -15.67
C CYS A 18 11.12 13.03 -15.28
N ARG A 19 10.25 12.72 -16.24
CA ARG A 19 9.04 11.90 -16.01
C ARG A 19 9.36 10.54 -15.38
N MET A 20 10.43 9.89 -15.85
CA MET A 20 10.90 8.62 -15.30
C MET A 20 11.49 8.75 -13.90
N HIS A 21 12.08 9.91 -13.56
CA HIS A 21 12.58 10.19 -12.21
C HIS A 21 11.41 10.30 -11.22
N ASP A 22 10.40 11.13 -11.54
CA ASP A 22 9.19 11.32 -10.74
C ASP A 22 8.47 9.97 -10.50
N LEU A 23 8.38 9.14 -11.55
CA LEU A 23 7.80 7.80 -11.43
C LEU A 23 8.60 6.88 -10.53
N ASN A 24 9.94 6.94 -10.58
CA ASN A 24 10.78 6.11 -9.73
C ASN A 24 10.72 6.55 -8.27
N GLU A 25 10.63 7.85 -8.03
CA GLU A 25 10.44 8.44 -6.69
C GLU A 25 9.13 7.95 -6.07
N ALA A 26 8.01 8.11 -6.77
CA ALA A 26 6.72 7.59 -6.30
C ALA A 26 6.73 6.07 -6.04
N LEU A 27 7.50 5.31 -6.83
CA LEU A 27 7.65 3.87 -6.62
C LEU A 27 8.51 3.53 -5.40
N ASP A 28 9.49 4.38 -5.06
CA ASP A 28 10.28 4.25 -3.84
C ASP A 28 9.47 4.61 -2.60
N ASP A 29 8.60 5.63 -2.68
CA ASP A 29 7.61 5.91 -1.63
C ASP A 29 6.66 4.72 -1.42
N LEU A 30 6.23 4.07 -2.50
CA LEU A 30 5.44 2.84 -2.40
C LEU A 30 6.24 1.72 -1.71
N ARG A 31 7.54 1.58 -1.98
CA ARG A 31 8.38 0.60 -1.25
C ARG A 31 8.40 0.91 0.24
N ALA A 32 8.49 2.20 0.63
CA ALA A 32 8.55 2.64 2.02
C ALA A 32 7.40 2.10 2.89
N VAL A 33 6.22 1.91 2.31
CA VAL A 33 5.03 1.44 3.05
C VAL A 33 4.77 -0.07 2.96
N ILE A 34 5.54 -0.81 2.15
CA ILE A 34 5.37 -2.26 2.01
C ILE A 34 6.04 -2.99 3.20
N PRO A 35 5.32 -3.87 3.92
CA PRO A 35 5.90 -4.69 4.98
C PRO A 35 7.04 -5.56 4.44
N TYR A 36 8.11 -5.72 5.24
CA TYR A 36 9.28 -6.55 4.92
C TYR A 36 10.08 -6.13 3.67
N ALA A 37 9.76 -4.98 3.07
CA ALA A 37 10.55 -4.39 2.00
C ALA A 37 11.82 -3.67 2.51
N HIS A 38 11.97 -3.55 3.83
CA HIS A 38 13.03 -2.79 4.50
C HIS A 38 13.87 -3.65 5.42
N GLY A 39 15.16 -3.35 5.45
CA GLY A 39 16.12 -3.93 6.38
C GLY A 39 17.54 -3.72 5.88
N ASN A 40 18.49 -3.51 6.78
CA ASN A 40 19.88 -3.16 6.45
C ASN A 40 20.58 -4.23 5.59
N SER A 41 20.02 -5.45 5.57
CA SER A 41 20.50 -6.60 4.78
C SER A 41 19.55 -6.99 3.63
N VAL A 42 18.43 -6.28 3.44
CA VAL A 42 17.41 -6.61 2.44
C VAL A 42 17.67 -5.83 1.16
N ARG A 43 17.81 -6.55 0.05
CA ARG A 43 18.06 -5.96 -1.26
C ARG A 43 16.83 -5.18 -1.75
N LYS A 44 17.05 -4.03 -2.39
CA LYS A 44 15.98 -3.22 -3.03
C LYS A 44 15.14 -4.09 -3.97
N LEU A 45 13.83 -4.08 -3.74
CA LEU A 45 12.86 -4.83 -4.54
C LEU A 45 12.80 -4.31 -5.99
N SER A 46 12.62 -5.23 -6.94
CA SER A 46 12.36 -4.87 -8.33
C SER A 46 11.01 -4.12 -8.48
N LYS A 47 10.80 -3.43 -9.60
CA LYS A 47 9.53 -2.73 -9.88
C LYS A 47 8.33 -3.69 -9.83
N ILE A 48 8.47 -4.86 -10.46
CA ILE A 48 7.43 -5.90 -10.50
C ILE A 48 7.16 -6.46 -9.10
N ALA A 49 8.21 -6.79 -8.34
CA ALA A 49 8.07 -7.31 -6.98
C ALA A 49 7.38 -6.29 -6.05
N THR A 50 7.73 -5.01 -6.19
CA THR A 50 7.11 -3.90 -5.44
C THR A 50 5.61 -3.85 -5.71
N LEU A 51 5.19 -3.85 -6.97
CA LEU A 51 3.77 -3.79 -7.34
C LEU A 51 3.00 -5.03 -6.89
N LEU A 52 3.60 -6.22 -6.99
CA LEU A 52 2.98 -7.47 -6.54
C LEU A 52 2.75 -7.45 -5.01
N LEU A 53 3.77 -7.07 -4.24
CA LEU A 53 3.68 -6.98 -2.79
C LEU A 53 2.70 -5.90 -2.35
N ALA A 54 2.70 -4.73 -2.99
CA ALA A 54 1.73 -3.67 -2.71
C ALA A 54 0.28 -4.16 -2.89
N LYS A 55 -0.02 -4.83 -4.01
CA LYS A 55 -1.34 -5.40 -4.28
C LYS A 55 -1.74 -6.41 -3.20
N ASN A 56 -0.84 -7.33 -2.86
CA ASN A 56 -1.12 -8.36 -1.86
C ASN A 56 -1.31 -7.75 -0.47
N HIS A 57 -0.53 -6.72 -0.13
CA HIS A 57 -0.66 -6.00 1.14
C HIS A 57 -2.03 -5.34 1.29
N ILE A 58 -2.53 -4.68 0.24
CA ILE A 58 -3.88 -4.08 0.24
C ILE A 58 -4.95 -5.14 0.49
N ILE A 59 -4.89 -6.28 -0.21
CA ILE A 59 -5.85 -7.38 -0.04
C ILE A 59 -5.80 -7.93 1.39
N MET A 60 -4.61 -8.15 1.93
CA MET A 60 -4.42 -8.65 3.30
C MET A 60 -4.98 -7.66 4.33
N GLN A 61 -4.74 -6.36 4.17
CA GLN A 61 -5.28 -5.33 5.05
C GLN A 61 -6.82 -5.27 4.99
N ALA A 62 -7.40 -5.38 3.79
CA ALA A 62 -8.85 -5.41 3.63
C ALA A 62 -9.49 -6.60 4.35
N ASN A 63 -8.91 -7.80 4.21
CA ASN A 63 -9.37 -9.00 4.91
C ASN A 63 -9.24 -8.85 6.43
N ALA A 64 -8.09 -8.35 6.90
CA ALA A 64 -7.86 -8.14 8.34
C ALA A 64 -8.88 -7.16 8.96
N ILE A 65 -9.27 -6.11 8.23
CA ILE A 65 -10.31 -5.18 8.69
C ILE A 65 -11.66 -5.90 8.83
N GLU A 66 -12.01 -6.77 7.88
CA GLU A 66 -13.27 -7.51 7.94
C GLU A 66 -13.29 -8.52 9.09
N ASP A 67 -12.20 -9.24 9.29
CA ASP A 67 -12.05 -10.18 10.42
C ASP A 67 -12.20 -9.44 11.77
N LEU A 68 -11.59 -8.26 11.91
CA LEU A 68 -11.71 -7.43 13.11
C LEU A 68 -13.15 -6.95 13.35
N ARG A 69 -13.88 -6.58 12.29
CA ARG A 69 -15.31 -6.23 12.40
C ARG A 69 -16.14 -7.41 12.89
N MET A 70 -15.87 -8.61 12.36
CA MET A 70 -16.56 -9.83 12.79
C MET A 70 -16.30 -10.17 14.25
N ILE A 71 -15.04 -10.00 14.71
CA ILE A 71 -14.68 -10.15 16.11
C ILE A 71 -15.43 -9.15 16.99
N ILE A 72 -15.47 -7.87 16.61
CA ILE A 72 -16.20 -6.82 17.35
C ILE A 72 -17.68 -7.18 17.46
N HIS A 73 -18.34 -7.57 16.36
CA HIS A 73 -19.74 -7.98 16.38
C HIS A 73 -19.98 -9.22 17.27
N SER A 74 -19.07 -10.18 17.27
CA SER A 74 -19.14 -11.35 18.14
C SER A 74 -19.06 -10.96 19.61
N LEU A 75 -18.09 -10.11 19.98
CA LEU A 75 -17.90 -9.63 21.35
C LEU A 75 -19.09 -8.80 21.83
N GLN A 76 -19.66 -7.95 20.98
CA GLN A 76 -20.86 -7.16 21.28
C GLN A 76 -22.06 -8.06 21.59
N ARG A 77 -22.26 -9.14 20.80
CA ARG A 77 -23.33 -10.12 21.06
C ARG A 77 -23.12 -10.87 22.38
N GLN A 78 -21.89 -11.27 22.68
CA GLN A 78 -21.55 -11.94 23.93
C GLN A 78 -21.81 -11.03 25.14
N LEU A 79 -21.41 -9.75 25.06
CA LEU A 79 -21.64 -8.78 26.12
C LEU A 79 -23.14 -8.54 26.37
N ALA A 80 -23.94 -8.40 25.30
CA ALA A 80 -25.38 -8.22 25.41
C ALA A 80 -26.05 -9.45 26.07
N ALA A 81 -25.65 -10.66 25.69
CA ALA A 81 -26.16 -11.88 26.31
C ALA A 81 -25.82 -11.95 27.81
N GLN A 82 -24.58 -11.61 28.20
CA GLN A 82 -24.17 -11.57 29.60
C GLN A 82 -24.96 -10.56 30.44
N GLN A 83 -25.34 -9.42 29.87
CA GLN A 83 -26.17 -8.42 30.54
C GLN A 83 -27.58 -8.94 30.79
N SER A 84 -28.21 -9.60 29.82
CA SER A 84 -29.53 -10.21 29.99
C SER A 84 -29.55 -11.31 31.06
N SER A 85 -28.56 -12.20 31.06
CA SER A 85 -28.45 -13.26 32.09
C SER A 85 -28.29 -12.70 33.50
N ARG A 86 -27.66 -11.54 33.63
CA ARG A 86 -27.44 -10.87 34.92
C ARG A 86 -28.69 -10.15 35.43
N CYS A 87 -29.59 -9.72 34.54
CA CYS A 87 -30.89 -9.17 34.92
C CYS A 87 -31.88 -10.25 35.36
N GLU A 88 -31.80 -11.47 34.82
CA GLU A 88 -32.67 -12.59 35.23
C GLU A 88 -32.25 -13.23 36.57
N ALA A 89 -31.00 -13.03 37.00
CA ALA A 89 -30.43 -13.62 38.21
C ALA A 89 -30.60 -12.76 39.48
N ASN A 90 -31.33 -11.64 39.42
CA ASN A 90 -31.49 -10.67 40.51
C ASN A 90 -32.96 -10.27 40.66
#